data_AF-A0A1C4P4H9-F1
#
_entry.id   AF-A0A1C4P4H9-F1
#
_cell.length_a   1.000
_cell.length_b   1.000
_cell.length_c   1.000
_cell.angle_alpha   90.00
_cell.angle_beta   90.00
_cell.angle_gamma   90.00
#
_symmetry.space_group_name_H-M   'P 1'
#
loop_
_entity.id
_entity.type
_entity.pdbx_description
1 polymer ?
#
loop_
_entity_poly.entity_id
_entity_poly.type
_entity_poly.pdbx_seq_one_letter_code
_entity_poly.pdbx_strand_id
1 'polypeptide(L)'
;MAGLRTAVSRLRRELATHPAQFPDRGVAEDELATLAAMVASGPPEIPRLRRSLLLIASTLGSVSALTADVTALHTAADLFGRPPRR
;
A
#
# COMPACT_ATOMS: atom_id res chain seq x y z
N MET A 1 -12.59 6.68 -0.86
CA MET A 1 -11.91 6.28 0.40
C MET A 1 -12.13 4.82 0.79
N ALA A 2 -13.37 4.28 0.76
CA ALA A 2 -13.63 2.89 1.15
C ALA A 2 -12.76 1.87 0.40
N GLY A 3 -12.62 1.99 -0.93
CA GLY A 3 -11.79 1.09 -1.73
C GLY A 3 -10.31 1.06 -1.32
N LEU A 4 -9.73 2.21 -0.97
CA LEU A 4 -8.34 2.29 -0.50
C LEU A 4 -8.17 1.64 0.87
N ARG A 5 -9.10 1.90 1.81
CA ARG A 5 -9.08 1.27 3.15
C ARG A 5 -9.19 -0.25 3.07
N THR A 6 -10.06 -0.75 2.18
CA THR A 6 -10.23 -2.19 1.93
C THR A 6 -8.96 -2.80 1.34
N ALA A 7 -8.33 -2.14 0.37
CA ALA A 7 -7.09 -2.62 -0.25
C ALA A 7 -5.93 -2.67 0.76
N VAL A 8 -5.77 -1.64 1.59
CA VAL A 8 -4.75 -1.60 2.66
C VAL A 8 -4.98 -2.71 3.69
N SER A 9 -6.24 -2.92 4.11
CA SER A 9 -6.58 -3.96 5.09
C SER A 9 -6.32 -5.37 4.54
N ARG A 10 -6.59 -5.59 3.25
CA ARG A 10 -6.29 -6.86 2.57
C ARG A 10 -4.78 -7.10 2.51
N LEU A 11 -4.00 -6.12 2.09
CA LEU A 11 -2.54 -6.24 2.00
C LEU A 11 -1.90 -6.55 3.37
N ARG A 12 -2.38 -5.94 4.45
CA ARG A 12 -1.94 -6.29 5.83
C ARG A 12 -2.22 -7.74 6.18
N ARG A 13 -3.40 -8.25 5.80
CA ARG A 13 -3.79 -9.63 6.09
C ARG A 13 -2.93 -10.61 5.32
N GLU A 14 -2.73 -10.36 4.02
CA GLU A 14 -1.86 -11.18 3.17
C GLU A 14 -0.44 -11.22 3.74
N LEU A 15 0.14 -10.06 4.11
CA LEU A 15 1.46 -9.98 4.73
C LEU A 15 1.55 -10.79 6.04
N ALA A 16 0.55 -10.64 6.92
CA ALA A 16 0.49 -11.34 8.20
C ALA A 16 0.43 -12.86 8.03
N THR A 17 -0.32 -13.33 7.03
CA THR A 17 -0.45 -14.76 6.71
C THR A 17 0.70 -15.31 5.86
N HIS A 18 1.56 -14.46 5.32
CA HIS A 18 2.62 -14.90 4.43
C HIS A 18 3.75 -15.57 5.24
N PRO A 19 4.10 -16.84 4.93
CA PRO A 19 5.12 -17.58 5.67
C PRO A 19 6.56 -17.19 5.30
N ALA A 20 6.78 -16.34 4.28
CA ALA A 20 8.13 -15.92 3.92
C ALA A 20 8.73 -15.01 5.00
N GLN A 21 9.95 -15.35 5.41
CA GLN A 21 10.80 -14.50 6.23
C GLN A 21 11.39 -13.42 5.33
N PHE A 22 10.64 -12.33 5.11
CA PHE A 22 11.21 -11.17 4.42
C PHE A 22 12.19 -10.48 5.37
N PRO A 23 13.43 -10.18 4.92
CA PRO A 23 14.41 -9.48 5.74
C PRO A 23 13.89 -8.14 6.28
N ASP A 24 13.02 -7.46 5.50
CA ASP A 24 12.45 -6.17 5.84
C ASP A 24 10.95 -6.23 6.21
N ARG A 25 10.43 -7.41 6.61
CA ARG A 25 9.00 -7.60 6.93
C ARG A 25 8.48 -6.57 7.95
N GLY A 26 9.22 -6.35 9.03
CA GLY A 26 8.82 -5.42 10.08
C GLY A 26 8.71 -3.97 9.58
N VAL A 27 9.61 -3.56 8.70
CA VAL A 27 9.58 -2.22 8.07
C VAL A 27 8.36 -2.08 7.17
N ALA A 28 8.05 -3.11 6.39
CA ALA A 28 6.85 -3.12 5.54
C ALA A 28 5.56 -3.08 6.36
N GLU A 29 5.48 -3.83 7.47
CA GLU A 29 4.32 -3.84 8.37
C GLU A 29 4.09 -2.49 9.07
N ASP A 30 5.16 -1.84 9.53
CA ASP A 30 5.10 -0.53 10.20
C ASP A 30 4.66 0.59 9.22
N GLU A 31 5.18 0.58 8.00
CA GLU A 31 4.72 1.51 6.96
C GLU A 31 3.27 1.25 6.54
N LEU A 32 2.83 -0.02 6.48
CA LEU A 32 1.43 -0.39 6.25
C LEU A 32 0.50 0.10 7.37
N ALA A 33 0.96 0.07 8.62
CA ALA A 33 0.22 0.61 9.75
C ALA A 33 0.10 2.15 9.65
N THR A 34 1.19 2.83 9.29
CA THR A 34 1.21 4.28 9.06
C THR A 34 0.27 4.68 7.92
N LEU A 35 0.30 3.93 6.81
CA LEU A 35 -0.62 4.11 5.69
C LEU A 35 -2.08 3.94 6.13
N ALA A 36 -2.40 2.88 6.87
CA ALA A 36 -3.75 2.62 7.36
C ALA A 36 -4.26 3.75 8.26
N ALA A 37 -3.43 4.27 9.16
CA ALA A 37 -3.76 5.40 10.01
C ALA A 37 -4.03 6.68 9.19
N MET A 38 -3.20 6.97 8.18
CA MET A 38 -3.41 8.12 7.28
C MET A 38 -4.74 8.03 6.52
N VAL A 39 -5.08 6.86 5.97
CA VAL A 39 -6.35 6.70 5.25
C VAL A 39 -7.55 6.70 6.21
N ALA A 40 -7.36 6.31 7.47
CA ALA A 40 -8.40 6.37 8.51
C ALA A 40 -8.68 7.82 8.95
N SER A 41 -7.65 8.65 9.11
CA SER A 41 -7.76 10.03 9.60
C SER A 41 -8.31 11.03 8.57
N GLY A 42 -8.23 10.73 7.27
CA GLY A 42 -8.70 11.64 6.24
C GLY A 42 -8.19 11.31 4.84
N PRO A 43 -8.36 12.20 3.86
CA PRO A 43 -7.75 12.04 2.55
C PRO A 43 -6.22 12.08 2.63
N PRO A 44 -5.51 10.99 2.30
CA PRO A 44 -4.06 11.02 2.25
C PRO A 44 -3.59 11.85 1.05
N GLU A 45 -2.49 12.58 1.21
CA GLU A 45 -1.85 13.28 0.10
C GLU A 45 -1.33 12.26 -0.93
N ILE A 46 -1.69 12.42 -2.20
CA ILE A 46 -1.30 11.52 -3.30
C ILE A 46 0.23 11.29 -3.38
N PRO A 47 1.10 12.31 -3.24
CA PRO A 47 2.55 12.10 -3.25
C PRO A 47 3.03 11.23 -2.08
N ARG A 48 2.43 11.42 -0.90
CA ARG A 48 2.76 10.67 0.32
C ARG A 48 2.29 9.23 0.21
N LEU A 49 1.10 9.00 -0.35
CA LEU A 49 0.57 7.68 -0.66
C LEU A 49 1.49 6.92 -1.63
N ARG A 50 1.91 7.56 -2.73
CA ARG A 50 2.84 6.96 -3.70
C ARG A 50 4.20 6.63 -3.08
N ARG A 51 4.74 7.49 -2.22
CA ARG A 51 6.02 7.24 -1.53
C ARG A 51 5.94 6.02 -0.61
N SER A 52 4.90 5.90 0.22
CA SER A 52 4.72 4.74 1.09
C SER A 52 4.53 3.44 0.28
N LEU A 53 3.81 3.50 -0.85
CA LEU A 53 3.67 2.34 -1.75
C LEU A 53 5.00 1.89 -2.36
N LEU A 54 5.86 2.85 -2.76
CA LEU A 54 7.18 2.54 -3.29
C LEU A 54 8.10 1.92 -2.22
N LEU A 55 8.03 2.40 -0.97
CA LEU A 55 8.78 1.83 0.16
C LEU A 55 8.34 0.38 0.45
N ILE A 56 7.04 0.12 0.44
CA ILE A 56 6.48 -1.23 0.59
C ILE A 56 6.93 -2.13 -0.57
N ALA A 57 6.91 -1.63 -1.81
CA ALA A 57 7.39 -2.39 -2.97
C ALA A 57 8.90 -2.68 -2.92
N SER A 58 9.71 -1.73 -2.43
CA SER A 58 11.16 -1.94 -2.30
C SER A 58 11.56 -2.89 -1.18
N THR A 59 10.82 -2.90 -0.07
CA THR A 59 11.08 -3.76 1.10
C THR A 59 10.61 -5.19 0.90
N LEU A 60 9.56 -5.40 0.10
CA LEU A 60 9.07 -6.74 -0.22
C LEU A 60 9.88 -7.43 -1.34
N GLY A 61 10.72 -6.68 -2.06
CA GLY A 61 11.52 -7.20 -3.17
C GLY A 61 10.68 -7.72 -4.34
N SER A 62 11.34 -8.23 -5.38
CA SER A 62 10.73 -8.75 -6.62
C SER A 62 9.98 -10.09 -6.43
N VAL A 63 9.20 -10.22 -5.34
CA VAL A 63 8.45 -11.42 -4.98
C VAL A 63 7.04 -11.33 -5.57
N SER A 64 6.81 -12.12 -6.62
CA SER A 64 5.62 -12.12 -7.50
C SER A 64 4.25 -12.30 -6.82
N ALA A 65 4.20 -12.71 -5.54
CA ALA A 65 2.93 -13.00 -4.85
C ALA A 65 2.19 -11.74 -4.38
N LEU A 66 2.92 -10.69 -3.99
CA LEU A 66 2.34 -9.44 -3.49
C LEU A 66 2.33 -8.32 -4.53
N THR A 67 2.99 -8.52 -5.67
CA THR A 67 3.12 -7.52 -6.74
C THR A 67 1.77 -7.16 -7.37
N ALA A 68 0.86 -8.13 -7.49
CA ALA A 68 -0.49 -7.89 -8.03
C ALA A 68 -1.31 -6.97 -7.11
N ASP A 69 -1.27 -7.20 -5.80
CA ASP A 69 -1.99 -6.39 -4.82
C ASP A 69 -1.37 -4.98 -4.66
N VAL A 70 -0.05 -4.88 -4.69
CA VAL A 70 0.66 -3.58 -4.69
C VAL A 70 0.37 -2.79 -5.98
N THR A 71 0.32 -3.45 -7.13
CA THR A 71 -0.04 -2.82 -8.42
C THR A 71 -1.50 -2.36 -8.43
N ALA A 72 -2.41 -3.13 -7.82
CA ALA A 72 -3.81 -2.73 -7.66
C ALA A 72 -3.95 -1.48 -6.76
N LEU A 73 -3.18 -1.39 -5.67
CA LEU A 73 -3.13 -0.18 -4.84
C LEU A 73 -2.56 1.02 -5.61
N HIS A 74 -1.53 0.82 -6.43
CA HIS A 74 -0.95 1.89 -7.23
C HIS A 74 -1.94 2.40 -8.29
N THR A 75 -2.64 1.49 -8.97
CA THR A 75 -3.70 1.84 -9.92
C THR A 75 -4.84 2.60 -9.25
N ALA A 76 -5.28 2.13 -8.07
CA ALA A 76 -6.30 2.83 -7.30
C ALA A 76 -5.85 4.22 -6.87
N ALA A 77 -4.60 4.36 -6.39
CA ALA A 77 -4.00 5.65 -6.04
C ALA A 77 -3.93 6.62 -7.23
N ASP A 78 -3.59 6.13 -8.42
CA ASP A 78 -3.49 6.93 -9.63
C ASP A 78 -4.86 7.48 -10.07
N LEU A 79 -5.92 6.67 -9.91
CA LEU A 79 -7.31 7.09 -10.15
C LEU A 79 -7.78 8.17 -9.17
N PHE A 80 -7.30 8.18 -7.93
CA PHE A 80 -7.57 9.27 -6.98
C PHE A 80 -6.73 10.53 -7.26
N GLY A 81 -5.60 10.40 -7.97
CA GLY A 81 -4.64 11.48 -8.21
C GLY A 81 -4.80 12.22 -9.53
N ARG A 82 -5.68 11.78 -10.43
CA ARG A 82 -5.91 12.46 -11.70
C ARG A 82 -6.74 13.73 -11.44
N PRO A 83 -6.20 14.96 -11.60
CA PRO A 83 -7.04 16.14 -11.64
C PRO A 83 -8.04 15.97 -12.79
N PRO A 84 -9.30 16.44 -12.66
CA PRO A 84 -10.23 16.44 -13.78
C PRO A 84 -9.54 17.19 -14.91
N ARG A 85 -9.21 16.47 -15.99
CA ARG A 85 -8.69 17.08 -17.21
C ARG A 85 -9.80 18.01 -17.71
N ARG A 86 -9.61 19.31 -17.48
CA ARG A 86 -10.33 20.34 -18.20
C ARG A 86 -9.83 20.39 -19.63
#